data_AF-A0A1Z4VTF9-F1
#
_entry.id   AF-A0A1Z4VTF9-F1
#
_cell.length_a   1.000
_cell.length_b   1.000
_cell.length_c   1.000
_cell.angle_alpha   90.00
_cell.angle_beta   90.00
_cell.angle_gamma   90.00
#
_symmetry.space_group_name_H-M   'P 1'
#
loop_
_entity.id
_entity.type
_entity.pdbx_description
1 polymer ?
#
loop_
_entity_poly.entity_id
_entity_poly.type
_entity_poly.pdbx_seq_one_letter_code
_entity_poly.pdbx_strand_id
1 'polypeptide(L)'
;MPPDLAAGGPYRDITPDEAGDGRSDGQRVRWGGLVVQAVPQDGMTCFDMVGLALDRVGEPLDSDRSSGRFRACASGFYDPAIYSSGRHVTFTGRIEGTATQRIGEAEFSLPRLRADQVHLWPRRREIQYVPYPAPYYWDPFYDPYWRYRRLE
;
A
#
# COMPACT_ATOMS: atom_id res chain seq x y z
N MET A 1 6.13 12.84 4.25
CA MET A 1 4.88 12.32 4.87
C MET A 1 3.77 13.31 4.59
N PRO A 2 2.63 12.87 4.06
CA PRO A 2 1.44 13.70 3.88
C PRO A 2 0.99 14.35 5.21
N PRO A 3 0.52 15.63 5.21
CA PRO A 3 0.13 16.34 6.43
C PRO A 3 -0.98 15.65 7.23
N ASP A 4 -1.94 15.06 6.52
CA ASP A 4 -3.06 14.28 7.07
C ASP A 4 -2.58 13.01 7.81
N LEU A 5 -1.47 12.41 7.38
CA LEU A 5 -0.86 11.25 8.05
C LEU A 5 0.08 11.62 9.20
N ALA A 6 0.47 12.89 9.30
CA ALA A 6 1.23 13.43 10.43
C ALA A 6 0.32 14.01 11.53
N ALA A 7 -0.89 14.44 11.17
CA ALA A 7 -1.84 15.07 12.07
C ALA A 7 -2.61 14.04 12.91
N GLY A 8 -2.62 14.19 14.24
CA GLY A 8 -3.43 13.34 15.13
C GLY A 8 -2.71 12.79 16.37
N GLY A 9 -1.41 13.09 16.53
CA GLY A 9 -0.62 12.75 17.72
C GLY A 9 0.24 11.49 17.53
N PRO A 10 0.84 10.96 18.61
CA PRO A 10 1.68 9.78 18.51
C PRO A 10 0.85 8.56 18.12
N TYR A 11 1.31 7.84 17.09
CA TYR A 11 0.75 6.55 16.70
C TYR A 11 1.58 5.43 17.31
N ARG A 12 0.90 4.44 17.87
CA ARG A 12 1.55 3.21 18.34
C ARG A 12 1.96 2.36 17.16
N ASP A 13 3.10 1.70 17.31
CA ASP A 13 3.57 0.67 16.39
C ASP A 13 2.96 -0.67 16.82
N ILE A 14 1.68 -0.85 16.45
CA ILE A 14 0.90 -2.06 16.66
C ILE A 14 0.45 -2.49 15.28
N THR A 15 0.70 -3.73 14.90
CA THR A 15 0.27 -4.28 13.61
C THR A 15 -1.20 -4.76 13.67
N PRO A 16 -1.88 -4.86 12.51
CA PRO A 16 -3.18 -5.52 12.44
C PRO A 16 -3.23 -6.90 13.11
N ASP A 17 -2.25 -7.78 12.83
CA ASP A 17 -2.25 -9.12 13.43
C ASP A 17 -2.15 -9.08 14.97
N GLU A 18 -1.32 -8.18 15.52
CA GLU A 18 -1.21 -7.99 16.98
C GLU A 18 -2.51 -7.43 17.59
N ALA A 19 -3.27 -6.62 16.86
CA ALA A 19 -4.54 -6.07 17.33
C ALA A 19 -5.68 -7.09 17.36
N GLY A 20 -5.52 -8.27 16.74
CA GLY A 20 -6.58 -9.28 16.62
C GLY A 20 -7.06 -9.87 17.95
N ASP A 21 -6.28 -9.73 19.02
CA ASP A 21 -6.62 -10.22 20.37
C ASP A 21 -7.46 -9.23 21.20
N GLY A 22 -7.76 -8.03 20.66
CA GLY A 22 -8.57 -7.00 21.31
C GLY A 22 -7.87 -6.22 22.43
N ARG A 23 -6.63 -6.56 22.80
CA ARG A 23 -5.90 -5.86 23.88
C ARG A 23 -5.48 -4.45 23.51
N SER A 24 -5.48 -4.14 22.21
CA SER A 24 -5.03 -2.88 21.65
C SER A 24 -6.18 -1.90 21.38
N ASP A 25 -7.40 -2.20 21.83
CA ASP A 25 -8.56 -1.35 21.63
C ASP A 25 -8.36 0.08 22.17
N GLY A 26 -8.86 1.06 21.41
CA GLY A 26 -8.72 2.48 21.72
C GLY A 26 -7.33 3.06 21.42
N GLN A 27 -6.31 2.25 21.15
CA GLN A 27 -4.99 2.76 20.76
C GLN A 27 -5.06 3.46 19.40
N ARG A 28 -4.34 4.57 19.29
CA ARG A 28 -4.16 5.28 18.03
C ARG A 28 -3.06 4.61 17.21
N VAL A 29 -3.35 4.29 15.96
CA VAL A 29 -2.42 3.63 15.05
C VAL A 29 -2.44 4.29 13.68
N ARG A 30 -1.40 3.98 12.90
CA ARG A 30 -1.34 4.28 11.48
C ARG A 30 -1.13 2.97 10.73
N TRP A 31 -2.15 2.55 10.00
CA TRP A 31 -2.13 1.34 9.19
C TRP A 31 -2.31 1.69 7.74
N GLY A 32 -1.77 0.89 6.85
CA GLY A 32 -2.03 1.02 5.43
C GLY A 32 -1.74 -0.28 4.72
N GLY A 33 -1.98 -0.28 3.41
CA GLY A 33 -1.80 -1.47 2.61
C GLY A 33 -2.59 -1.42 1.31
N LEU A 34 -2.92 -2.61 0.82
CA LEU A 34 -3.67 -2.80 -0.42
C LEU A 34 -5.17 -2.91 -0.13
N VAL A 35 -5.97 -2.13 -0.85
CA VAL A 35 -7.43 -2.28 -0.84
C VAL A 35 -7.80 -3.62 -1.45
N VAL A 36 -8.55 -4.43 -0.71
CA VAL A 36 -9.25 -5.60 -1.24
C VAL A 36 -10.56 -5.14 -1.86
N GLN A 37 -11.35 -4.40 -1.08
CA GLN A 37 -12.61 -3.78 -1.51
C GLN A 37 -12.97 -2.58 -0.65
N ALA A 38 -13.74 -1.65 -1.21
CA ALA A 38 -14.39 -0.55 -0.51
C ALA A 38 -15.91 -0.76 -0.57
N VAL A 39 -16.56 -0.74 0.60
CA VAL A 39 -17.98 -1.05 0.77
C VAL A 39 -18.66 0.17 1.41
N PRO A 40 -19.41 0.97 0.63
CA PRO A 40 -20.25 2.01 1.17
C PRO A 40 -21.32 1.43 2.11
N GLN A 41 -21.59 2.12 3.20
CA GLN A 41 -22.60 1.83 4.21
C GLN A 41 -23.32 3.12 4.58
N ASP A 42 -24.32 3.05 5.46
CA ASP A 42 -25.07 4.22 5.90
C ASP A 42 -24.15 5.23 6.62
N GLY A 43 -23.84 6.32 5.94
CA GLY A 43 -23.03 7.44 6.47
C GLY A 43 -21.52 7.20 6.55
N MET A 44 -21.02 6.06 6.08
CA MET A 44 -19.59 5.70 6.13
C MET A 44 -19.19 4.75 5.01
N THR A 45 -17.88 4.62 4.77
CA THR A 45 -17.32 3.61 3.86
C THR A 45 -16.32 2.76 4.61
N CYS A 46 -16.47 1.44 4.52
CA CYS A 46 -15.52 0.50 5.09
C CYS A 46 -14.64 -0.11 4.00
N PHE A 47 -13.36 -0.24 4.28
CA PHE A 47 -12.33 -0.78 3.42
C PHE A 47 -11.81 -2.07 4.04
N ASP A 48 -11.82 -3.14 3.26
CA ASP A 48 -11.11 -4.35 3.60
C ASP A 48 -9.70 -4.26 3.04
N MET A 49 -8.73 -4.47 3.91
CA MET A 49 -7.32 -4.19 3.62
C MET A 49 -6.46 -5.42 3.86
N VAL A 50 -5.47 -5.61 2.99
CA VAL A 50 -4.26 -6.37 3.32
C VAL A 50 -3.26 -5.36 3.86
N GLY A 51 -2.91 -5.47 5.15
CA GLY A 51 -1.96 -4.58 5.79
C GLY A 51 -0.54 -4.82 5.33
N LEU A 52 0.18 -3.74 5.07
CA LEU A 52 1.57 -3.75 4.66
C LEU A 52 2.38 -2.81 5.54
N ALA A 53 3.67 -3.11 5.68
CA ALA A 53 4.60 -2.21 6.34
C ALA A 53 4.61 -0.85 5.61
N LEU A 54 4.66 0.22 6.39
CA LEU A 54 4.70 1.58 5.86
C LEU A 54 6.15 2.07 5.79
N ASP A 55 6.44 2.86 4.76
CA ASP A 55 7.70 3.56 4.65
C ASP A 55 7.78 4.79 5.58
N ARG A 56 8.88 5.53 5.50
CA ARG A 56 9.10 6.73 6.33
C ARG A 56 8.11 7.86 6.07
N VAL A 57 7.44 7.87 4.90
CA VAL A 57 6.42 8.87 4.58
C VAL A 57 5.01 8.36 4.78
N GLY A 58 4.83 7.10 5.19
CA GLY A 58 3.55 6.46 5.44
C GLY A 58 2.97 5.77 4.21
N GLU A 59 3.72 5.60 3.12
CA GLU A 59 3.28 4.86 1.94
C GLU A 59 3.42 3.35 2.20
N PRO A 60 2.42 2.52 1.86
CA PRO A 60 2.57 1.07 1.89
C PRO A 60 3.70 0.59 0.98
N LEU A 61 4.56 -0.28 1.51
CA LEU A 61 5.62 -0.93 0.76
C LEU A 61 5.04 -2.08 -0.08
N ASP A 62 5.43 -2.17 -1.36
CA ASP A 62 5.15 -3.36 -2.18
C ASP A 62 5.89 -4.55 -1.56
N SER A 63 5.15 -5.48 -0.97
CA SER A 63 5.70 -6.67 -0.34
C SER A 63 4.70 -7.80 -0.33
N ASP A 64 5.19 -9.03 -0.46
CA ASP A 64 4.39 -10.24 -0.27
C ASP A 64 4.15 -10.53 1.24
N ARG A 65 4.81 -9.77 2.13
CA ARG A 65 4.65 -9.93 3.58
C ARG A 65 3.56 -8.99 4.10
N SER A 66 2.44 -9.59 4.48
CA SER A 66 1.33 -8.93 5.16
C SER A 66 1.67 -8.69 6.64
N SER A 67 1.30 -7.52 7.17
CA SER A 67 1.26 -7.23 8.62
C SER A 67 -0.07 -7.64 9.28
N GLY A 68 -0.94 -8.27 8.50
CA GLY A 68 -2.27 -8.72 8.89
C GLY A 68 -3.38 -8.08 8.09
N ARG A 69 -4.57 -8.69 8.12
CA ARG A 69 -5.78 -8.13 7.49
C ARG A 69 -6.55 -7.27 8.50
N PHE A 70 -7.14 -6.18 8.03
CA PHE A 70 -7.98 -5.32 8.86
C PHE A 70 -9.10 -4.70 8.05
N ARG A 71 -10.14 -4.24 8.75
CA ARG A 71 -11.20 -3.42 8.18
C ARG A 71 -11.08 -1.99 8.70
N ALA A 72 -10.88 -1.01 7.82
CA ALA A 72 -10.90 0.41 8.18
C ALA A 72 -12.23 1.03 7.78
N CYS A 73 -12.90 1.73 8.70
CA CYS A 73 -14.15 2.40 8.42
C CYS A 73 -14.02 3.90 8.66
N ALA A 74 -14.29 4.69 7.62
CA ALA A 74 -14.22 6.15 7.66
C ALA A 74 -15.61 6.75 7.43
N SER A 75 -15.93 7.84 8.12
CA SER A 75 -17.17 8.59 7.90
C SER A 75 -17.22 9.18 6.50
N GLY A 76 -18.41 9.19 5.89
CA GLY A 76 -18.63 9.72 4.54
C GLY A 76 -18.49 8.68 3.43
N PHE A 77 -18.63 9.17 2.21
CA PHE A 77 -18.61 8.35 0.99
C PHE A 77 -17.24 8.40 0.32
N TYR A 78 -16.68 7.23 0.07
CA TYR A 78 -15.46 7.05 -0.72
C TYR A 78 -15.80 6.13 -1.91
N ASP A 79 -15.59 6.64 -3.13
CA ASP A 79 -16.00 5.95 -4.36
C ASP A 79 -15.21 4.64 -4.56
N PRO A 80 -15.88 3.46 -4.58
CA PRO A 80 -15.21 2.18 -4.80
C PRO A 80 -14.50 2.05 -6.16
N ALA A 81 -14.88 2.84 -7.16
CA ALA A 81 -14.18 2.87 -8.45
C ALA A 81 -12.81 3.57 -8.33
N ILE A 82 -12.68 4.55 -7.44
CA ILE A 82 -11.43 5.24 -7.16
C ILE A 82 -10.57 4.42 -6.18
N TYR A 83 -11.19 3.96 -5.10
CA TYR A 83 -10.63 3.09 -4.07
C TYR A 83 -10.80 1.61 -4.47
N SER A 84 -10.47 1.32 -5.73
CA SER A 84 -10.59 -0.01 -6.29
C SER A 84 -9.59 -0.98 -5.65
N SER A 85 -9.79 -2.28 -5.89
CA SER A 85 -8.82 -3.30 -5.48
C SER A 85 -7.40 -2.98 -5.98
N GLY A 86 -6.39 -3.29 -5.17
CA GLY A 86 -4.98 -3.07 -5.46
C GLY A 86 -4.47 -1.63 -5.24
N ARG A 87 -5.32 -0.71 -4.78
CA ARG A 87 -4.88 0.66 -4.45
C ARG A 87 -4.13 0.69 -3.11
N HIS A 88 -3.06 1.47 -3.05
CA HIS A 88 -2.38 1.82 -1.81
C HIS A 88 -3.15 2.89 -1.05
N VAL A 89 -3.51 2.57 0.18
CA VAL A 89 -4.19 3.50 1.09
C VAL A 89 -3.57 3.41 2.46
N THR A 90 -3.40 4.57 3.10
CA THR A 90 -2.97 4.68 4.50
C THR A 90 -4.07 5.37 5.30
N PHE A 91 -4.26 4.89 6.52
CA PHE A 91 -5.25 5.35 7.47
C PHE A 91 -4.56 5.77 8.75
N THR A 92 -5.07 6.81 9.39
CA THR A 92 -4.83 7.05 10.81
C THR A 92 -6.16 6.95 11.55
N GLY A 93 -6.13 6.42 12.77
CA GLY A 93 -7.38 6.18 13.49
C GLY A 93 -7.17 5.49 14.83
N ARG A 94 -8.24 4.87 15.33
CA ARG A 94 -8.25 4.09 16.57
C ARG A 94 -8.72 2.67 16.32
N ILE A 95 -8.07 1.72 16.96
CA ILE A 95 -8.51 0.32 16.97
C ILE A 95 -9.84 0.24 17.72
N GLU A 96 -10.82 -0.43 17.13
CA GLU A 96 -12.21 -0.54 17.59
C GLU A 96 -12.67 -2.00 17.54
N GLY A 97 -12.06 -2.85 18.37
CA GLY A 97 -12.39 -4.27 18.45
C GLY A 97 -12.14 -5.00 17.13
N THR A 98 -13.00 -5.98 16.85
CA THR A 98 -12.96 -6.78 15.64
C THR A 98 -14.27 -6.67 14.86
N ALA A 99 -14.16 -6.81 13.54
CA ALA A 99 -15.28 -6.91 12.62
C ALA A 99 -15.30 -8.30 11.99
N THR A 100 -16.46 -8.95 12.03
CA THR A 100 -16.68 -10.20 11.30
C THR A 100 -16.83 -9.89 9.81
N GLN A 101 -16.01 -10.54 9.00
CA GLN A 101 -16.07 -10.50 7.55
C GLN A 101 -16.31 -11.91 7.01
N ARG A 102 -17.34 -12.06 6.19
CA ARG A 102 -17.57 -13.30 5.45
C ARG A 102 -16.81 -13.28 4.13
N ILE A 103 -15.99 -14.29 3.90
CA ILE A 103 -15.27 -14.50 2.63
C ILE A 103 -15.64 -15.90 2.14
N GLY A 104 -16.46 -15.97 1.09
CA GLY A 104 -17.09 -17.23 0.67
C GLY A 104 -18.03 -17.76 1.76
N GLU A 105 -17.77 -18.98 2.22
CA GLU A 105 -18.55 -19.60 3.30
C GLU A 105 -17.93 -19.41 4.70
N ALA A 106 -16.68 -18.94 4.77
CA ALA A 106 -15.97 -18.78 6.02
C ALA A 106 -16.17 -17.38 6.61
N GLU A 107 -16.30 -17.32 7.94
CA GLU A 107 -16.30 -16.08 8.71
C GLU A 107 -14.90 -15.84 9.30
N PHE A 108 -14.37 -14.66 9.06
CA PHE A 108 -13.08 -14.21 9.56
C PHE A 108 -13.32 -13.04 10.51
N SER A 109 -12.71 -13.08 11.70
CA SER A 109 -12.68 -11.95 12.60
C SER A 109 -11.42 -11.14 12.31
N LEU A 110 -11.58 -9.86 11.94
CA LEU A 110 -10.48 -8.97 11.60
C LEU A 110 -10.50 -7.76 12.53
N PRO A 111 -9.34 -7.25 12.98
CA PRO A 111 -9.28 -5.97 13.68
C PRO A 111 -9.98 -4.87 12.88
N ARG A 112 -10.74 -4.05 13.58
CA ARG A 112 -11.44 -2.91 13.01
C ARG A 112 -10.71 -1.63 13.39
N LEU A 113 -10.50 -0.77 12.40
CA LEU A 113 -9.94 0.56 12.56
C LEU A 113 -11.04 1.60 12.30
N ARG A 114 -11.38 2.39 13.30
CA ARG A 114 -12.18 3.60 13.11
C ARG A 114 -11.26 4.69 12.60
N ALA A 115 -11.32 4.94 11.30
CA ALA A 115 -10.41 5.85 10.61
C ALA A 115 -10.81 7.32 10.81
N ASP A 116 -9.86 8.12 11.26
CA ASP A 116 -9.97 9.58 11.37
C ASP A 116 -9.50 10.25 10.07
N GLN A 117 -8.50 9.69 9.38
CA GLN A 117 -7.97 10.16 8.10
C GLN A 117 -7.79 9.00 7.11
N VAL A 118 -7.96 9.29 5.83
CA VAL A 118 -7.79 8.35 4.71
C VAL A 118 -6.90 9.01 3.65
N HIS A 119 -5.78 8.39 3.34
CA HIS A 119 -4.84 8.87 2.32
C HIS A 119 -4.74 7.87 1.17
N LEU A 120 -5.21 8.26 0.00
CA LEU A 120 -5.07 7.47 -1.23
C LEU A 120 -3.78 7.84 -1.95
N TRP A 121 -2.89 6.87 -2.11
CA TRP A 121 -1.65 7.10 -2.84
C TRP A 121 -1.89 7.10 -4.35
N PRO A 122 -1.13 7.92 -5.11
CA PRO A 122 -1.15 7.88 -6.56
C PRO A 122 -0.74 6.48 -7.04
N ARG A 123 -1.30 6.05 -8.18
CA ARG A 123 -0.87 4.79 -8.80
C ARG A 123 0.59 4.93 -9.20
N ARG A 124 1.44 3.98 -8.82
CA ARG A 124 2.77 3.87 -9.43
C ARG A 124 2.56 3.65 -10.92
N ARG A 125 3.06 4.58 -11.73
CA ARG A 125 3.16 4.34 -13.17
C ARG A 125 4.26 3.30 -13.30
N GLU A 126 3.91 2.07 -13.67
CA GLU A 126 4.93 1.16 -14.21
C GLU A 126 5.52 1.86 -15.41
N ILE A 127 6.74 2.38 -15.25
CA ILE A 127 7.50 2.87 -16.38
C ILE A 127 7.87 1.61 -17.14
N GLN A 128 7.05 1.26 -18.14
CA GLN A 128 7.47 0.29 -19.14
C GLN A 128 8.66 0.89 -19.86
N TYR A 129 9.85 0.44 -19.48
CA TYR A 129 11.04 0.70 -20.26
C TYR A 129 10.85 -0.02 -21.58
N VAL A 130 10.45 0.70 -22.62
CA VAL A 130 10.52 0.20 -23.99
C VAL A 130 11.98 0.38 -24.40
N PRO A 131 12.81 -0.68 -24.44
CA PRO A 131 14.15 -0.53 -24.96
C PRO A 131 14.02 -0.04 -26.39
N TYR A 132 14.47 1.19 -26.65
CA TYR A 132 14.59 1.68 -28.01
C TYR A 132 15.54 0.71 -28.73
N PRO A 133 15.16 0.10 -29.85
CA PRO A 133 16.10 -0.70 -30.62
C PRO A 133 17.24 0.24 -31.01
N ALA A 134 18.42 0.02 -30.44
CA ALA A 134 19.61 0.75 -30.82
C ALA A 134 19.75 0.59 -32.34
N PRO A 135 19.79 1.68 -33.12
CA PRO A 135 20.07 1.56 -34.54
C PRO A 135 21.45 0.93 -34.64
N TYR A 136 21.50 -0.29 -35.18
CA TYR A 136 22.74 -0.98 -35.52
C TYR A 136 23.50 -0.11 -36.51
N TYR A 137 24.39 0.74 -36.00
CA TYR A 137 25.45 1.37 -36.77
C TYR A 137 26.44 0.27 -37.13
N TRP A 138 26.18 -0.40 -38.24
CA TRP A 138 27.21 -1.10 -39.00
C TRP A 138 28.14 -0.03 -39.57
N ASP A 139 29.19 0.30 -38.82
CA ASP A 139 30.29 1.10 -39.33
C ASP A 139 31.23 0.16 -40.11
N PRO A 140 31.38 0.30 -41.44
CA PRO A 140 32.22 -0.56 -42.26
C PRO A 140 33.73 -0.40 -41.99
N PHE A 141 34.14 0.54 -41.12
CA PHE A 141 35.53 0.85 -40.83
C PHE A 141 35.99 0.35 -39.45
N TYR A 142 35.16 -0.39 -38.71
CA TYR A 142 35.59 -1.04 -37.47
C TYR A 142 36.36 -2.34 -37.77
N ASP A 143 37.63 -2.20 -38.15
CA ASP A 143 38.56 -3.32 -38.28
C ASP A 143 39.21 -3.61 -36.90
N PRO A 144 38.94 -4.77 -36.26
CA PRO A 144 39.47 -5.09 -34.93
C PRO A 144 40.97 -5.43 -34.92
N TYR A 145 41.67 -5.40 -36.06
CA TYR A 145 43.01 -5.98 -36.22
C TYR A 145 44.09 -5.01 -36.72
N TRP A 146 43.99 -3.71 -36.44
CA TRP A 146 45.12 -2.80 -36.59
C TRP A 146 46.19 -3.02 -35.50
N ARG A 147 47.01 -4.05 -35.73
CA ARG A 147 48.31 -4.26 -35.09
C ARG A 147 49.25 -3.10 -35.43
N TYR A 148 49.59 -2.27 -34.43
CA TYR A 148 50.84 -1.53 -34.48
C TYR A 148 51.98 -2.38 -33.91
N ARG A 149 52.75 -2.88 -34.88
CA ARG A 149 54.17 -3.22 -34.86
C ARG A 149 54.96 -2.27 -33.93
N ARG A 150 55.56 -2.80 -32.87
CA ARG A 150 56.59 -2.12 -32.07
C ARG A 150 57.87 -2.06 -32.94
N LEU A 151 58.35 -0.86 -33.21
CA LEU A 151 59.73 -0.63 -33.63
C LEU A 151 60.55 -0.51 -32.35
N GLU A 152 61.49 -1.44 -32.15
CA GLU A 152 62.78 -1.27 -31.47
C GLU A 152 63.62 -2.52 -31.74
#